data_AF-A0AAW0D150-F1
#
_entry.id   AF-A0AAW0D150-F1
#
_cell.length_a   1.000
_cell.length_b   1.000
_cell.length_c   1.000
_cell.angle_alpha   90.00
_cell.angle_beta   90.00
_cell.angle_gamma   90.00
#
_symmetry.space_group_name_H-M   'P 1'
#
loop_
_entity.id
_entity.type
_entity.pdbx_description
1 polymer ?
#
loop_
_entity_poly.entity_id
_entity_poly.type
_entity_poly.pdbx_seq_one_letter_code
_entity_poly.pdbx_strand_id
1 'polypeptide(L)'
;MTVPQQYLRASSRGERTCYVDNERWLTTSIKVTEGPYYINNEYVRKNLIEDQPGVPLTLDIGVLDVNTCEPLSDVFVEIWACNATGVYGGYPATLGGGPGGPPPTTASLEARQGPGGPPGGTTPLVRNETFLRGGLPTDANGIVELVTLYPGYYQGRTIHIHTMFHVGYETAENGTLISHSGNLVHIGQLFFDDAFSDQVLALEPYTTNTNDRTLNEDDGILQEQNSDGNNAFLDLELLGESLQDGVLGYITVGVDSSASYTIQNTNYLNSTGSEDFTV
;
A
#
# COMPACT_ATOMS: atom_id res chain seq x y z
N MET A 1 4.28 -18.36 -10.52
CA MET A 1 5.55 -18.86 -9.95
C MET A 1 5.39 -18.69 -8.46
N THR A 2 5.45 -19.76 -7.68
CA THR A 2 5.33 -19.65 -6.22
C THR A 2 6.65 -19.11 -5.69
N VAL A 3 6.62 -18.07 -4.85
CA VAL A 3 7.80 -17.60 -4.12
C VAL A 3 8.49 -18.80 -3.48
N PRO A 4 9.80 -18.99 -3.70
CA PRO A 4 10.55 -20.03 -3.02
C PRO A 4 10.29 -19.98 -1.50
N GLN A 5 9.83 -21.08 -0.90
CA GLN A 5 9.56 -21.26 0.56
C GLN A 5 10.74 -20.88 1.51
N GLN A 6 11.87 -20.43 0.98
CA GLN A 6 13.08 -20.14 1.71
C GLN A 6 13.04 -18.81 2.48
N TYR A 7 12.17 -17.85 2.12
CA TYR A 7 12.21 -16.49 2.69
C TYR A 7 11.54 -16.32 4.06
N LEU A 8 10.92 -17.35 4.63
CA LEU A 8 10.29 -17.30 5.97
C LEU A 8 10.98 -18.22 6.97
N ARG A 9 12.29 -18.06 7.17
CA ARG A 9 13.01 -18.74 8.26
C ARG A 9 13.43 -17.76 9.33
N ALA A 10 12.58 -17.63 10.35
CA ALA A 10 12.87 -16.81 11.51
C ALA A 10 13.68 -17.57 12.58
N SER A 11 14.63 -16.90 13.24
CA SER A 11 15.29 -17.38 14.47
C SER A 11 15.34 -16.27 15.52
N SER A 12 15.37 -16.61 16.81
CA SER A 12 15.45 -15.64 17.92
C SER A 12 16.86 -15.62 18.54
N ARG A 13 17.40 -14.42 18.81
CA ARG A 13 18.67 -14.23 19.56
C ARG A 13 18.57 -13.03 20.49
N GLY A 14 18.43 -13.27 21.80
CA GLY A 14 18.34 -12.17 22.79
C GLY A 14 17.11 -11.29 22.58
N GLU A 15 16.91 -10.28 23.44
CA GLU A 15 15.65 -9.51 23.55
C GLU A 15 15.01 -9.13 22.19
N ARG A 16 13.79 -9.66 21.99
CA ARG A 16 12.75 -9.23 21.02
C ARG A 16 13.17 -9.03 19.56
N THR A 17 14.16 -9.77 19.07
CA THR A 17 14.57 -9.68 17.66
C THR A 17 14.38 -11.03 16.97
N CYS A 18 13.43 -11.13 16.04
CA CYS A 18 13.40 -12.24 15.08
C CYS A 18 14.31 -11.90 13.89
N TYR A 19 14.92 -12.92 13.32
CA TYR A 19 15.88 -12.82 12.23
C TYR A 19 15.44 -13.68 11.06
N VAL A 20 15.30 -13.13 9.87
CA VAL A 20 15.12 -13.91 8.64
C VAL A 20 16.51 -14.22 8.06
N ASP A 21 16.83 -15.49 7.84
CA ASP A 21 18.09 -15.94 7.20
C ASP A 21 19.41 -15.49 7.87
N ASN A 22 19.43 -15.36 9.21
CA ASN A 22 20.55 -14.83 10.01
C ASN A 22 20.89 -13.35 9.75
N GLU A 23 20.10 -12.65 8.95
CA GLU A 23 20.15 -11.21 8.81
C GLU A 23 19.02 -10.57 9.63
N ARG A 24 19.32 -9.41 10.24
CA ARG A 24 18.39 -8.72 11.15
C ARG A 24 17.40 -7.92 10.32
N TRP A 25 16.34 -8.52 9.80
CA TRP A 25 15.29 -7.76 9.12
C TRP A 25 13.93 -8.40 9.37
N LEU A 26 13.36 -8.11 10.54
CA LEU A 26 11.93 -7.90 10.57
C LEU A 26 11.72 -6.43 10.24
N THR A 27 10.90 -6.12 9.26
CA THR A 27 10.22 -4.82 9.28
C THR A 27 9.31 -4.86 10.52
N THR A 28 9.81 -4.54 11.72
CA THR A 28 8.94 -4.13 12.82
C THR A 28 8.52 -2.71 12.50
N SER A 29 7.74 -2.53 11.44
CA SER A 29 7.58 -1.21 10.85
C SER A 29 7.03 -0.29 11.93
N ILE A 30 7.73 0.82 12.14
CA ILE A 30 7.15 1.88 12.93
C ILE A 30 5.85 2.23 12.23
N LYS A 31 4.76 2.13 13.00
CA LYS A 31 3.45 2.58 12.58
C LYS A 31 3.60 3.97 11.97
N VAL A 32 3.44 4.06 10.66
CA VAL A 32 3.27 5.35 9.99
C VAL A 32 1.80 5.68 9.86
N THR A 33 1.51 6.89 9.43
CA THR A 33 0.13 7.32 9.20
C THR A 33 -0.50 6.53 8.04
N GLU A 34 -1.79 6.22 8.17
CA GLU A 34 -2.63 5.66 7.10
C GLU A 34 -2.75 6.61 5.88
N GLY A 35 -2.33 7.87 6.01
CA GLY A 35 -2.49 8.87 4.96
C GLY A 35 -3.95 9.20 4.66
N PRO A 36 -4.20 10.16 3.76
CA PRO A 36 -5.54 10.69 3.52
C PRO A 36 -6.42 9.82 2.61
N TYR A 37 -5.85 8.75 2.01
CA TYR A 37 -6.46 8.00 0.89
C TYR A 37 -6.92 6.57 1.22
N TYR A 38 -6.86 6.18 2.49
CA TYR A 38 -7.50 4.94 2.95
C TYR A 38 -9.03 5.07 2.83
N ILE A 39 -9.71 3.97 2.51
CA ILE A 39 -11.17 3.87 2.40
C ILE A 39 -11.57 2.61 3.14
N ASN A 40 -12.47 2.74 4.12
CA ASN A 40 -12.99 1.58 4.84
C ASN A 40 -13.80 0.66 3.92
N ASN A 41 -13.76 -0.62 4.23
CA ASN A 41 -14.54 -1.71 3.65
C ASN A 41 -14.10 -2.03 2.23
N GLU A 42 -12.78 -2.15 2.04
CA GLU A 42 -12.21 -2.54 0.77
C GLU A 42 -12.64 -3.94 0.33
N TYR A 43 -12.57 -4.20 -0.98
CA TYR A 43 -12.88 -5.51 -1.52
C TYR A 43 -11.87 -6.57 -1.10
N VAL A 44 -12.38 -7.74 -0.76
CA VAL A 44 -11.59 -8.97 -0.57
C VAL A 44 -11.30 -9.57 -1.95
N ARG A 45 -10.11 -9.33 -2.49
CA ARG A 45 -9.74 -9.74 -3.84
C ARG A 45 -8.23 -9.78 -4.05
N LYS A 46 -7.80 -10.69 -4.93
CA LYS A 46 -6.40 -10.86 -5.31
C LYS A 46 -5.91 -9.82 -6.32
N ASN A 47 -6.68 -9.64 -7.38
CA ASN A 47 -6.31 -8.75 -8.48
C ASN A 47 -6.95 -7.37 -8.24
N LEU A 48 -6.10 -6.38 -8.07
CA LEU A 48 -6.46 -5.01 -7.73
C LEU A 48 -6.40 -4.08 -8.95
N ILE A 49 -5.88 -4.53 -10.10
CA ILE A 49 -5.55 -3.68 -11.25
C ILE A 49 -6.78 -2.99 -11.83
N GLU A 50 -7.90 -3.71 -11.91
CA GLU A 50 -9.09 -3.32 -12.68
C GLU A 50 -8.73 -2.96 -14.12
N ASP A 51 -8.91 -1.70 -14.52
CA ASP A 51 -8.68 -1.18 -15.87
C ASP A 51 -7.42 -0.30 -15.97
N GLN A 52 -6.62 -0.22 -14.91
CA GLN A 52 -5.48 0.68 -14.87
C GLN A 52 -4.32 0.18 -15.74
N PRO A 53 -3.70 1.06 -16.55
CA PRO A 53 -2.49 0.73 -17.28
C PRO A 53 -1.24 0.91 -16.40
N GLY A 54 -0.24 0.03 -16.59
CA GLY A 54 1.05 0.11 -15.91
C GLY A 54 1.85 -1.18 -16.03
N VAL A 55 3.00 -1.23 -15.36
CA VAL A 55 3.82 -2.42 -15.18
C VAL A 55 3.14 -3.35 -14.17
N PRO A 56 2.81 -4.60 -14.53
CA PRO A 56 2.23 -5.56 -13.60
C PRO A 56 3.17 -5.85 -12.43
N LEU A 57 2.64 -5.86 -11.22
CA LEU A 57 3.36 -6.21 -10.00
C LEU A 57 2.63 -7.37 -9.31
N THR A 58 3.30 -8.51 -9.18
CA THR A 58 2.91 -9.56 -8.24
C THR A 58 3.61 -9.26 -6.92
N LEU A 59 2.85 -9.08 -5.85
CA LEU A 59 3.34 -8.66 -4.56
C LEU A 59 3.14 -9.78 -3.54
N ASP A 60 4.24 -10.29 -3.02
CA ASP A 60 4.25 -11.30 -1.97
C ASP A 60 4.67 -10.70 -0.62
N ILE A 61 3.76 -10.75 0.34
CA ILE A 61 3.99 -10.24 1.69
C ILE A 61 3.95 -11.42 2.65
N GLY A 62 5.11 -11.73 3.23
CA GLY A 62 5.22 -12.63 4.37
C GLY A 62 4.91 -11.88 5.67
N VAL A 63 4.20 -12.53 6.59
CA VAL A 63 3.85 -11.97 7.89
C VAL A 63 4.36 -12.88 8.99
N LEU A 64 5.17 -12.32 9.88
CA LEU A 64 5.69 -13.00 11.07
C LEU A 64 5.16 -12.30 12.32
N ASP A 65 4.77 -13.07 13.33
CA ASP A 65 4.48 -12.50 14.64
C ASP A 65 5.79 -12.25 15.40
N VAL A 66 6.06 -11.01 15.77
CA VAL A 66 7.31 -10.63 16.45
C VAL A 66 7.40 -11.18 17.88
N ASN A 67 6.27 -11.59 18.47
CA ASN A 67 6.22 -12.16 19.81
C ASN A 67 6.63 -13.63 19.82
N THR A 68 6.35 -14.36 18.73
CA THR A 68 6.59 -15.80 18.62
C THR A 68 7.70 -16.15 17.64
N CYS A 69 8.03 -15.22 16.73
CA CYS A 69 8.87 -15.43 15.56
C CYS A 69 8.34 -16.54 14.63
N GLU A 70 7.04 -16.79 14.61
CA GLU A 70 6.40 -17.77 13.74
C GLU A 70 5.59 -17.06 12.64
N PRO A 71 5.38 -17.70 11.47
CA PRO A 71 4.47 -17.17 10.47
C PRO A 71 3.05 -16.99 11.01
N LEU A 72 2.44 -15.85 10.68
CA LEU A 72 1.12 -15.49 11.14
C LEU A 72 0.11 -15.69 10.01
N SER A 73 -0.59 -16.82 10.05
CA SER A 73 -1.68 -17.15 9.12
C SER A 73 -2.98 -16.41 9.47
N ASP A 74 -3.89 -16.28 8.51
CA ASP A 74 -5.22 -15.66 8.69
C ASP A 74 -5.16 -14.19 9.12
N VAL A 75 -4.13 -13.48 8.65
CA VAL A 75 -4.00 -12.02 8.76
C VAL A 75 -4.52 -11.42 7.48
N PHE A 76 -5.57 -10.61 7.55
CA PHE A 76 -6.02 -9.87 6.37
C PHE A 76 -5.04 -8.74 6.07
N VAL A 77 -4.37 -8.83 4.93
CA VAL A 77 -3.44 -7.81 4.45
C VAL A 77 -4.13 -7.07 3.32
N GLU A 78 -4.41 -5.79 3.55
CA GLU A 78 -4.92 -4.90 2.52
C GLU A 78 -3.89 -3.86 2.11
N ILE A 79 -3.95 -3.49 0.84
CA ILE A 79 -3.09 -2.48 0.26
C ILE A 79 -3.91 -1.47 -0.53
N TRP A 80 -3.39 -0.24 -0.60
CA TRP A 80 -3.85 0.74 -1.56
C TRP A 80 -2.67 1.53 -2.10
N ALA A 81 -2.74 1.90 -3.38
CA ALA A 81 -1.70 2.67 -4.04
C ALA A 81 -2.29 3.61 -5.09
N CYS A 82 -1.50 4.61 -5.47
CA CYS A 82 -1.80 5.41 -6.64
C CYS A 82 -1.50 4.63 -7.93
N ASN A 83 -2.18 4.99 -9.01
CA ASN A 83 -1.85 4.47 -10.34
C ASN A 83 -0.54 5.05 -10.88
N ALA A 84 -0.17 4.66 -12.11
CA ALA A 84 1.06 5.10 -12.77
C ALA A 84 1.23 6.64 -12.86
N THR A 85 0.14 7.41 -12.81
CA THR A 85 0.16 8.87 -12.91
C THR A 85 -0.03 9.59 -11.57
N GLY A 86 0.01 8.86 -10.45
CA GLY A 86 -0.09 9.44 -9.11
C GLY A 86 -1.51 9.62 -8.60
N VAL A 87 -2.52 9.03 -9.24
CA VAL A 87 -3.93 9.19 -8.85
C VAL A 87 -4.43 8.00 -8.04
N TYR A 88 -5.05 8.26 -6.88
CA TYR A 88 -5.76 7.24 -6.10
C TYR A 88 -7.20 7.05 -6.60
N GLY A 89 -7.63 5.78 -6.70
CA GLY A 89 -9.01 5.42 -6.99
C GLY A 89 -9.96 6.04 -5.97
N GLY A 90 -11.04 6.65 -6.45
CA GLY A 90 -12.06 7.29 -5.60
C GLY A 90 -11.82 8.77 -5.27
N TYR A 91 -10.59 9.26 -5.46
CA TYR A 91 -10.19 10.64 -5.11
C TYR A 91 -10.05 11.55 -6.34
N PRO A 92 -10.12 12.89 -6.22
CA PRO A 92 -9.95 13.78 -7.36
C PRO A 92 -8.57 13.60 -8.02
N ALA A 93 -8.54 13.59 -9.36
CA ALA A 93 -7.32 13.39 -10.15
C ALA A 93 -6.51 14.67 -10.38
N THR A 94 -6.40 15.60 -9.41
CA THR A 94 -5.77 16.93 -9.65
C THR A 94 -4.27 16.85 -9.95
N LEU A 95 -3.96 16.49 -11.19
CA LEU A 95 -2.66 16.64 -11.85
C LEU A 95 -2.38 18.15 -11.95
N GLY A 96 -1.28 18.59 -11.35
CA GLY A 96 -0.84 19.97 -11.44
C GLY A 96 -0.65 20.39 -12.91
N GLY A 97 -1.54 21.27 -13.40
CA GLY A 97 -1.34 22.25 -14.46
C GLY A 97 -0.56 21.84 -15.73
N GLY A 98 -1.25 21.27 -16.71
CA GLY A 98 -0.83 21.27 -18.13
C GLY A 98 -1.44 22.43 -18.94
N PRO A 99 -0.83 22.87 -20.07
CA PRO A 99 -1.22 24.09 -20.78
C PRO A 99 -2.53 23.90 -21.55
N GLY A 100 -3.60 24.54 -21.07
CA GLY A 100 -4.91 24.58 -21.74
C GLY A 100 -6.12 24.33 -20.85
N GLY A 101 -5.92 23.93 -19.59
CA GLY A 101 -7.00 23.88 -18.60
C GLY A 101 -7.44 25.28 -18.14
N PRO A 102 -8.72 25.46 -17.75
CA PRO A 102 -9.15 26.71 -17.14
C PRO A 102 -8.28 27.01 -15.89
N PRO A 103 -8.00 28.29 -15.60
CA PRO A 103 -7.17 28.65 -14.46
C PRO A 103 -7.79 28.12 -13.17
N PRO A 104 -6.98 27.69 -12.19
CA PRO A 104 -7.50 27.21 -10.93
C PRO A 104 -8.34 28.31 -10.26
N THR A 105 -9.58 27.97 -9.91
CA THR A 105 -10.40 28.77 -9.00
C THR A 105 -9.84 28.66 -7.58
N THR A 106 -10.18 29.59 -6.70
CA THR A 106 -9.78 29.53 -5.29
C THR A 106 -10.17 28.22 -4.59
N ALA A 107 -11.18 27.49 -5.08
CA ALA A 107 -11.54 26.15 -4.61
C ALA A 107 -10.56 25.05 -5.06
N SER A 108 -9.92 25.20 -6.23
CA SER A 108 -8.90 24.25 -6.71
C SER A 108 -7.50 24.49 -6.14
N LEU A 109 -7.27 25.63 -5.50
CA LEU A 109 -6.03 25.87 -4.75
C LEU A 109 -6.01 25.14 -3.39
N GLU A 110 -7.19 24.82 -2.84
CA GLU A 110 -7.35 23.96 -1.66
C GLU A 110 -7.26 22.45 -2.00
N ALA A 111 -7.34 22.08 -3.28
CA ALA A 111 -7.41 20.71 -3.77
C ALA A 111 -6.13 20.23 -4.50
N ARG A 112 -4.95 20.75 -4.12
CA ARG A 112 -3.70 20.09 -4.51
C ARG A 112 -3.59 18.78 -3.72
N GLN A 113 -3.38 17.65 -4.39
CA GLN A 113 -2.90 16.43 -3.72
C GLN A 113 -1.51 16.76 -3.16
N GLY A 114 -1.49 17.20 -1.91
CA GLY A 114 -0.29 17.46 -1.14
C GLY A 114 -0.34 16.65 0.16
N PRO A 115 0.78 16.55 0.88
CA PRO A 115 0.88 15.77 2.11
C PRO A 115 0.00 16.31 3.26
N GLY A 116 -0.63 17.49 3.08
CA GLY A 116 -1.51 18.12 4.06
C GLY A 116 -2.98 17.99 3.67
N GLY A 117 -3.64 16.92 4.10
CA GLY A 117 -5.09 16.96 4.32
C GLY A 117 -5.43 18.00 5.40
N PRO A 118 -6.71 18.40 5.55
CA PRO A 118 -7.12 19.28 6.65
C PRO A 118 -6.68 18.68 7.99
N PRO A 119 -6.33 19.48 9.01
CA PRO A 119 -6.02 18.97 10.33
C PRO A 119 -7.22 18.15 10.86
N GLY A 120 -7.06 16.83 10.94
CA GLY A 120 -8.11 15.90 11.36
C GLY A 120 -9.21 15.62 10.33
N GLY A 121 -8.99 15.92 9.04
CA GLY A 121 -9.98 15.69 7.97
C GLY A 121 -9.55 14.62 6.97
N THR A 122 -10.47 13.71 6.65
CA THR A 122 -10.35 12.82 5.49
C THR A 122 -10.56 13.59 4.19
N THR A 123 -9.77 13.32 3.15
CA THR A 123 -10.09 13.82 1.81
C THR A 123 -11.43 13.20 1.38
N PRO A 124 -12.41 13.99 0.88
CA PRO A 124 -13.68 13.42 0.44
C PRO A 124 -13.52 12.46 -0.74
N LEU A 125 -14.24 11.34 -0.71
CA LEU A 125 -14.43 10.47 -1.87
C LEU A 125 -15.34 11.19 -2.89
N VAL A 126 -14.87 11.33 -4.13
CA VAL A 126 -15.62 12.05 -5.19
C VAL A 126 -15.86 11.20 -6.44
N ARG A 127 -15.28 10.00 -6.52
CA ARG A 127 -15.46 9.05 -7.62
C ARG A 127 -15.81 7.67 -7.06
N ASN A 128 -16.52 6.87 -7.86
CA ASN A 128 -16.82 5.48 -7.53
C ASN A 128 -15.84 4.57 -8.27
N GLU A 129 -14.58 4.57 -7.83
CA GLU A 129 -13.50 3.80 -8.43
C GLU A 129 -12.73 3.10 -7.33
N THR A 130 -12.36 1.84 -7.58
CA THR A 130 -11.73 0.99 -6.57
C THR A 130 -10.39 0.43 -7.01
N PHE A 131 -9.87 0.83 -8.17
CA PHE A 131 -8.61 0.29 -8.68
C PHE A 131 -7.46 0.45 -7.68
N LEU A 132 -6.55 -0.53 -7.69
CA LEU A 132 -5.32 -0.61 -6.92
C LEU A 132 -5.54 -0.58 -5.39
N ARG A 133 -6.68 -1.16 -4.95
CA ARG A 133 -7.08 -1.28 -3.55
C ARG A 133 -7.72 -2.64 -3.27
N GLY A 134 -7.52 -3.20 -2.09
CA GLY A 134 -8.09 -4.46 -1.64
C GLY A 134 -7.07 -5.35 -0.92
N GLY A 135 -7.50 -6.54 -0.55
CA GLY A 135 -6.66 -7.44 0.24
C GLY A 135 -7.12 -8.89 0.25
N LEU A 136 -6.28 -9.72 0.85
CA LEU A 136 -6.53 -11.13 1.10
C LEU A 136 -5.91 -11.55 2.44
N PRO A 137 -6.43 -12.61 3.07
CA PRO A 137 -5.76 -13.22 4.21
C PRO A 137 -4.46 -13.93 3.80
N THR A 138 -3.50 -13.93 4.71
CA THR A 138 -2.32 -14.78 4.63
C THR A 138 -2.68 -16.26 4.72
N ASP A 139 -1.93 -17.09 4.00
CA ASP A 139 -2.07 -18.53 4.00
C ASP A 139 -1.50 -19.18 5.28
N ALA A 140 -1.48 -20.52 5.32
CA ALA A 140 -0.92 -21.28 6.46
C ALA A 140 0.58 -21.04 6.69
N ASN A 141 1.30 -20.48 5.72
CA ASN A 141 2.70 -20.09 5.83
C ASN A 141 2.86 -18.61 6.15
N GLY A 142 1.78 -17.88 6.44
CA GLY A 142 1.83 -16.44 6.68
C GLY A 142 2.11 -15.61 5.42
N ILE A 143 1.85 -16.13 4.22
CA ILE A 143 2.10 -15.41 2.95
C ILE A 143 0.79 -15.00 2.31
N VAL A 144 0.73 -13.78 1.80
CA VAL A 144 -0.31 -13.32 0.88
C VAL A 144 0.33 -12.92 -0.46
N GLU A 145 -0.29 -13.33 -1.56
CA GLU A 145 0.08 -12.91 -2.92
C GLU A 145 -1.04 -12.01 -3.49
N LEU A 146 -0.72 -10.77 -3.82
CA LEU A 146 -1.62 -9.79 -4.44
C LEU A 146 -1.12 -9.45 -5.85
N VAL A 147 -2.05 -9.14 -6.76
CA VAL A 147 -1.73 -8.69 -8.12
C VAL A 147 -2.17 -7.25 -8.27
N THR A 148 -1.21 -6.36 -8.51
CA THR A 148 -1.40 -4.91 -8.62
C THR A 148 -0.52 -4.34 -9.74
N LEU A 149 -0.30 -3.03 -9.76
CA LEU A 149 0.66 -2.37 -10.63
C LEU A 149 1.80 -1.76 -9.81
N TYR A 150 2.97 -1.63 -10.43
CA TYR A 150 4.02 -0.77 -9.90
C TYR A 150 3.46 0.67 -9.82
N PRO A 151 3.45 1.32 -8.64
CA PRO A 151 2.78 2.59 -8.48
C PRO A 151 3.55 3.74 -9.13
N GLY A 152 2.84 4.81 -9.48
CA GLY A 152 3.45 6.08 -9.82
C GLY A 152 3.86 6.86 -8.56
N TYR A 153 3.90 8.17 -8.68
CA TYR A 153 4.16 9.08 -7.56
C TYR A 153 3.29 10.34 -7.67
N TYR A 154 3.13 11.03 -6.55
CA TYR A 154 2.46 12.32 -6.47
C TYR A 154 3.32 13.30 -5.69
N GLN A 155 2.99 14.59 -5.77
CA GLN A 155 3.84 15.65 -5.24
C GLN A 155 4.12 15.47 -3.74
N GLY A 156 5.40 15.53 -3.39
CA GLY A 156 5.88 15.53 -2.01
C GLY A 156 6.04 14.15 -1.38
N ARG A 157 5.92 13.06 -2.16
CA ARG A 157 6.13 11.68 -1.69
C ARG A 157 6.96 10.88 -2.69
N THR A 158 7.80 9.98 -2.20
CA THR A 158 8.43 8.95 -3.04
C THR A 158 7.40 7.87 -3.46
N ILE A 159 7.81 6.92 -4.30
CA ILE A 159 6.95 5.82 -4.76
C ILE A 159 6.70 4.84 -3.60
N HIS A 160 5.43 4.53 -3.33
CA HIS A 160 5.04 3.65 -2.23
C HIS A 160 3.70 2.93 -2.47
N ILE A 161 3.50 1.84 -1.73
CA ILE A 161 2.22 1.13 -1.55
C ILE A 161 1.86 1.18 -0.07
N HIS A 162 0.65 1.57 0.27
CA HIS A 162 0.21 1.49 1.67
C HIS A 162 -0.23 0.07 2.05
N THR A 163 -0.14 -0.25 3.34
CA THR A 163 -0.54 -1.56 3.89
C THR A 163 -1.25 -1.42 5.23
N MET A 164 -2.26 -2.26 5.47
CA MET A 164 -2.85 -2.53 6.78
C MET A 164 -3.00 -4.02 7.01
N PHE A 165 -2.86 -4.44 8.28
CA PHE A 165 -2.88 -5.85 8.69
C PHE A 165 -3.90 -6.03 9.80
N HIS A 166 -4.88 -6.91 9.59
CA HIS A 166 -5.99 -7.13 10.51
C HIS A 166 -6.01 -8.57 11.01
N VAL A 167 -6.24 -8.76 12.30
CA VAL A 167 -6.44 -10.06 12.93
C VAL A 167 -7.85 -10.15 13.53
N GLY A 168 -8.44 -11.35 13.48
CA GLY A 168 -9.83 -11.55 13.93
C GLY A 168 -10.83 -10.74 13.12
N TYR A 169 -10.51 -10.46 11.86
CA TYR A 169 -11.33 -9.70 10.94
C TYR A 169 -12.57 -10.49 10.52
N GLU A 170 -13.59 -9.77 10.08
CA GLU A 170 -14.80 -10.29 9.48
C GLU A 170 -15.00 -9.69 8.08
N THR A 171 -15.71 -10.43 7.23
CA THR A 171 -16.08 -9.99 5.88
C THR A 171 -17.59 -9.89 5.77
N ALA A 172 -18.07 -8.87 5.06
CA ALA A 172 -19.49 -8.71 4.75
C ALA A 172 -19.90 -9.63 3.57
N GLU A 173 -21.20 -9.91 3.45
CA GLU A 173 -21.76 -10.78 2.39
C GLU A 173 -21.48 -10.27 0.97
N ASN A 174 -21.26 -8.96 0.81
CA ASN A 174 -20.93 -8.33 -0.47
C ASN A 174 -19.44 -8.42 -0.85
N GLY A 175 -18.64 -9.21 -0.12
CA GLY A 175 -17.25 -9.47 -0.44
C GLY A 175 -16.29 -8.34 -0.06
N THR A 176 -16.67 -7.48 0.90
CA THR A 176 -15.77 -6.47 1.48
C THR A 176 -15.32 -6.84 2.89
N LEU A 177 -14.20 -6.27 3.31
CA LEU A 177 -13.76 -6.28 4.70
C LEU A 177 -14.75 -5.48 5.56
N ILE A 178 -14.95 -5.89 6.81
CA ILE A 178 -15.54 -5.03 7.85
C ILE A 178 -14.38 -4.37 8.59
N SER A 179 -13.96 -3.18 8.16
CA SER A 179 -12.67 -2.56 8.58
C SER A 179 -12.46 -2.46 10.09
N HIS A 180 -13.55 -2.25 10.82
CA HIS A 180 -13.55 -2.07 12.27
C HIS A 180 -13.88 -3.37 13.04
N SER A 181 -13.91 -4.52 12.36
CA SER A 181 -13.96 -5.83 13.02
C SER A 181 -12.53 -6.27 13.41
N GLY A 182 -12.42 -7.05 14.48
CA GLY A 182 -11.13 -7.51 14.97
C GLY A 182 -10.20 -6.37 15.43
N ASN A 183 -8.89 -6.57 15.24
CA ASN A 183 -7.86 -5.59 15.55
C ASN A 183 -7.02 -5.26 14.32
N LEU A 184 -6.80 -3.97 14.09
CA LEU A 184 -5.73 -3.48 13.22
C LEU A 184 -4.40 -3.58 13.98
N VAL A 185 -3.52 -4.48 13.56
CA VAL A 185 -2.26 -4.80 14.26
C VAL A 185 -1.05 -4.13 13.63
N HIS A 186 -1.17 -3.55 12.44
CA HIS A 186 -0.07 -2.86 11.78
C HIS A 186 -0.55 -1.91 10.67
N ILE A 187 0.10 -0.75 10.54
CA ILE A 187 -0.08 0.23 9.46
C ILE A 187 1.30 0.59 8.93
N GLY A 188 1.52 0.45 7.62
CA GLY A 188 2.84 0.65 7.01
C GLY A 188 2.76 1.09 5.56
N GLN A 189 3.92 1.38 4.98
CA GLN A 189 4.11 1.65 3.56
C GLN A 189 5.27 0.82 3.00
N LEU A 190 5.14 0.28 1.80
CA LEU A 190 6.19 -0.46 1.09
C LEU A 190 6.82 0.47 0.08
N PHE A 191 8.15 0.46 0.01
CA PHE A 191 8.93 1.39 -0.80
C PHE A 191 9.79 0.66 -1.81
N PHE A 192 10.28 1.40 -2.79
CA PHE A 192 11.00 0.88 -3.94
C PHE A 192 12.33 1.59 -4.09
N ASP A 193 13.36 0.87 -4.56
CA ASP A 193 14.64 1.47 -4.90
C ASP A 193 14.48 2.53 -6.01
N ASP A 194 15.22 3.63 -5.91
CA ASP A 194 15.11 4.74 -6.85
C ASP A 194 15.60 4.37 -8.25
N ALA A 195 16.68 3.57 -8.36
CA ALA A 195 17.25 3.17 -9.64
C ALA A 195 16.38 2.13 -10.37
N PHE A 196 15.71 1.23 -9.64
CA PHE A 196 14.68 0.39 -10.24
C PHE A 196 13.48 1.23 -10.70
N SER A 197 13.04 2.17 -9.85
CA SER A 197 11.93 3.06 -10.16
C SER A 197 12.19 3.89 -11.41
N ASP A 198 13.40 4.42 -11.61
CA ASP A 198 13.76 5.19 -12.80
C ASP A 198 13.56 4.39 -14.10
N GLN A 199 13.77 3.08 -14.07
CA GLN A 199 13.52 2.21 -15.23
C GLN A 199 12.02 2.06 -15.52
N VAL A 200 11.19 1.93 -14.48
CA VAL A 200 9.72 1.85 -14.62
C VAL A 200 9.16 3.18 -15.12
N LEU A 201 9.63 4.30 -14.54
CA LEU A 201 9.14 5.64 -14.88
C LEU A 201 9.49 6.07 -16.31
N ALA A 202 10.47 5.41 -16.95
CA ALA A 202 10.80 5.61 -18.35
C ALA A 202 9.80 4.97 -19.34
N LEU A 203 8.80 4.23 -18.84
CA LEU A 203 7.79 3.54 -19.65
C LEU A 203 6.47 4.32 -19.69
N GLU A 204 5.71 4.16 -20.77
CA GLU A 204 4.29 4.57 -20.78
C GLU A 204 3.47 3.63 -19.86
N PRO A 205 2.48 4.15 -19.11
CA PRO A 205 2.02 5.55 -19.06
C PRO A 205 2.74 6.41 -18.01
N TYR A 206 3.75 5.89 -17.30
CA TYR A 206 4.44 6.60 -16.23
C TYR A 206 5.09 7.91 -16.69
N THR A 207 5.61 7.93 -17.92
CA THR A 207 6.14 9.12 -18.61
C THR A 207 5.15 10.27 -18.75
N THR A 208 3.84 10.01 -18.60
CA THR A 208 2.80 11.06 -18.63
C THR A 208 2.66 11.79 -17.29
N ASN A 209 3.27 11.29 -16.22
CA ASN A 209 3.30 11.96 -14.93
C ASN A 209 4.32 13.10 -14.95
N THR A 210 3.83 14.34 -14.86
CA THR A 210 4.68 15.54 -14.91
C THR A 210 4.92 16.15 -13.53
N ASN A 211 4.54 15.46 -12.45
CA ASN A 211 4.84 15.94 -11.10
C ASN A 211 6.35 15.88 -10.82
N ASP A 212 6.81 16.70 -9.87
CA ASP A 212 8.17 16.59 -9.34
C ASP A 212 8.25 15.40 -8.37
N ARG A 213 9.08 14.40 -8.71
CA ARG A 213 9.30 13.22 -7.87
C ARG A 213 10.13 13.60 -6.66
N THR A 214 9.64 13.24 -5.47
CA THR A 214 10.46 13.24 -4.23
C THR A 214 11.27 11.95 -4.22
N LEU A 215 12.59 12.02 -4.07
CA LEU A 215 13.46 10.84 -3.99
C LEU A 215 13.35 10.20 -2.62
N ASN A 216 13.78 8.94 -2.50
CA ASN A 216 13.72 8.21 -1.25
C ASN A 216 14.44 8.94 -0.11
N GLU A 217 15.60 9.57 -0.39
CA GLU A 217 16.39 10.29 0.61
C GLU A 217 15.67 11.50 1.22
N ASP A 218 14.66 12.03 0.52
CA ASP A 218 13.93 13.24 0.91
C ASP A 218 12.53 12.96 1.51
N ASP A 219 12.06 11.71 1.55
CA ASP A 219 10.63 11.42 1.81
C ASP A 219 10.12 11.61 3.26
N GLY A 220 10.89 11.79 4.32
CA GLY A 220 10.38 11.88 5.70
C GLY A 220 9.63 10.64 6.27
N ILE A 221 8.57 10.15 5.61
CA ILE A 221 7.78 8.98 6.04
C ILE A 221 8.60 7.70 5.86
N LEU A 222 9.31 7.56 4.75
CA LEU A 222 10.28 6.47 4.56
C LEU A 222 11.34 6.47 5.67
N GLN A 223 11.87 7.63 6.03
CA GLN A 223 12.90 7.82 7.06
C GLN A 223 12.37 7.42 8.42
N GLU A 224 11.13 7.82 8.74
CA GLU A 224 10.44 7.39 9.95
C GLU A 224 10.26 5.87 9.96
N GLN A 225 9.75 5.28 8.87
CA GLN A 225 9.48 3.86 8.83
C GLN A 225 10.75 2.99 8.87
N ASN A 226 11.85 3.45 8.29
CA ASN A 226 13.16 2.79 8.32
C ASN A 226 14.00 3.13 9.55
N SER A 227 13.47 3.91 10.49
CA SER A 227 14.18 4.15 11.76
C SER A 227 14.19 2.89 12.64
N ASP A 228 15.03 2.90 13.67
CA ASP A 228 15.28 1.76 14.57
C ASP A 228 15.78 0.46 13.89
N GLY A 229 16.37 0.59 12.71
CA GLY A 229 16.94 -0.53 11.95
C GLY A 229 15.89 -1.33 11.17
N ASN A 230 14.72 -0.75 10.96
CA ASN A 230 13.70 -1.29 10.06
C ASN A 230 14.08 -1.11 8.58
N ASN A 231 13.50 -1.94 7.74
CA ASN A 231 13.62 -1.84 6.29
C ASN A 231 12.25 -2.04 5.63
N ALA A 232 11.77 -1.04 4.92
CA ALA A 232 10.49 -1.03 4.23
C ALA A 232 10.62 -1.19 2.70
N PHE A 233 11.82 -1.45 2.19
CA PHE A 233 12.05 -1.67 0.77
C PHE A 233 11.64 -3.09 0.35
N LEU A 234 10.93 -3.18 -0.76
CA LEU A 234 10.68 -4.43 -1.46
C LEU A 234 11.94 -4.92 -2.16
N ASP A 235 12.20 -6.21 -2.09
CA ASP A 235 13.07 -6.88 -3.05
C ASP A 235 12.29 -7.11 -4.34
N LEU A 236 12.94 -6.90 -5.49
CA LEU A 236 12.28 -6.92 -6.80
C LEU A 236 13.01 -7.87 -7.77
N GLU A 237 12.24 -8.68 -8.49
CA GLU A 237 12.71 -9.57 -9.56
C GLU A 237 11.82 -9.42 -10.81
N LEU A 238 12.41 -9.53 -12.00
CA LEU A 238 11.61 -9.59 -13.23
C LEU A 238 10.96 -10.96 -13.37
N LEU A 239 9.67 -10.99 -13.73
CA LEU A 239 8.95 -12.22 -14.02
C LEU A 239 9.18 -12.72 -15.46
N GLY A 240 9.76 -11.88 -16.32
CA GLY A 240 10.12 -12.19 -17.70
C GLY A 240 11.41 -11.51 -18.13
N GLU A 241 11.51 -11.20 -19.43
CA GLU A 241 12.70 -10.58 -20.02
C GLU A 241 12.68 -9.05 -19.90
N SER A 242 11.51 -8.45 -19.72
CA SER A 242 11.35 -7.00 -19.54
C SER A 242 10.37 -6.64 -18.42
N LEU A 243 10.36 -5.36 -18.04
CA LEU A 243 9.42 -4.81 -17.06
C LEU A 243 7.95 -5.01 -17.47
N GLN A 244 7.65 -5.04 -18.77
CA GLN A 244 6.29 -5.26 -19.27
C GLN A 244 5.78 -6.68 -19.04
N ASP A 245 6.68 -7.66 -18.89
CA ASP A 245 6.31 -9.03 -18.55
C ASP A 245 5.88 -9.18 -17.08
N GLY A 246 6.17 -8.15 -16.26
CA GLY A 246 5.80 -8.06 -14.87
C GLY A 246 7.00 -8.15 -13.92
N VAL A 247 6.77 -7.68 -12.71
CA VAL A 247 7.73 -7.66 -11.61
C VAL A 247 7.15 -8.48 -10.45
N LEU A 248 7.99 -9.29 -9.81
CA LEU A 248 7.74 -9.86 -8.50
C LEU A 248 8.35 -8.92 -7.47
N GLY A 249 7.54 -8.41 -6.55
CA GLY A 249 8.01 -7.73 -5.36
C GLY A 249 7.76 -8.59 -4.14
N TYR A 250 8.74 -8.73 -3.24
CA TYR A 250 8.57 -9.50 -2.02
C TYR A 250 9.18 -8.83 -0.80
N ILE A 251 8.55 -9.04 0.37
CA ILE A 251 9.00 -8.56 1.68
C ILE A 251 8.42 -9.43 2.79
N THR A 252 9.12 -9.49 3.93
CA THR A 252 8.56 -10.05 5.17
C THR A 252 8.37 -8.96 6.22
N VAL A 253 7.14 -8.82 6.72
CA VAL A 253 6.74 -7.84 7.72
C VAL A 253 6.59 -8.50 9.08
N GLY A 254 7.23 -7.93 10.09
CA GLY A 254 7.06 -8.32 11.49
C GLY A 254 5.90 -7.56 12.13
N VAL A 255 4.89 -8.26 12.59
CA VAL A 255 3.69 -7.70 13.21
C VAL A 255 3.62 -8.11 14.68
N ASP A 256 3.31 -7.16 15.57
CA ASP A 256 2.89 -7.48 16.93
C ASP A 256 1.41 -7.87 16.91
N SER A 257 1.14 -9.18 16.94
CA SER A 257 -0.22 -9.71 16.88
C SER A 257 -1.11 -9.29 18.06
N SER A 258 -0.51 -8.74 19.13
CA SER A 258 -1.23 -8.21 20.29
C SER A 258 -1.52 -6.71 20.21
N ALA A 259 -1.01 -6.02 19.17
CA ALA A 259 -1.27 -4.61 18.96
C ALA A 259 -2.75 -4.35 18.60
N SER A 260 -3.20 -3.12 18.86
CA SER A 260 -4.52 -2.66 18.46
C SER A 260 -4.46 -1.17 18.16
N TYR A 261 -4.54 -0.85 16.87
CA TYR A 261 -4.52 0.51 16.35
C TYR A 261 -5.93 0.93 15.91
N THR A 262 -6.13 2.25 15.83
CA THR A 262 -7.40 2.83 15.42
C THR A 262 -7.28 3.44 14.05
N ILE A 263 -8.11 2.97 13.12
CA ILE A 263 -8.35 3.61 11.82
C ILE A 263 -8.98 4.98 12.07
N GLN A 264 -8.38 6.03 11.52
CA GLN A 264 -8.90 7.40 11.66
C GLN A 264 -9.82 7.80 10.50
N ASN A 265 -9.62 7.20 9.33
CA ASN A 265 -10.36 7.53 8.13
C ASN A 265 -11.86 7.21 8.29
N THR A 266 -12.69 8.14 7.84
CA THR A 266 -14.16 8.04 7.86
C THR A 266 -14.77 7.86 6.47
N ASN A 267 -13.97 7.71 5.40
CA ASN A 267 -14.51 7.32 4.10
C ASN A 267 -14.83 5.83 4.10
N TYR A 268 -15.92 5.47 3.44
CA TYR A 268 -16.34 4.09 3.27
C TYR A 268 -16.55 3.80 1.79
N LEU A 269 -16.14 2.62 1.36
CA LEU A 269 -16.46 2.11 0.05
C LEU A 269 -17.97 1.90 0.02
N ASN A 270 -18.65 2.63 -0.87
CA ASN A 270 -20.06 2.44 -1.10
C ASN A 270 -20.26 1.15 -1.92
N SER A 271 -20.17 0.01 -1.23
CA SER A 271 -20.28 -1.34 -1.80
C SER A 271 -21.74 -1.77 -1.99
N THR A 272 -22.71 -0.90 -1.74
CA THR A 272 -24.09 -1.15 -2.16
C THR A 272 -24.18 -0.85 -3.65
N GLY A 273 -24.23 -1.90 -4.46
CA GLY A 273 -24.88 -1.83 -5.76
C GLY A 273 -26.35 -1.44 -5.58
N SER A 274 -26.61 -0.16 -5.37
CA SER A 274 -27.90 0.51 -5.49
C SER A 274 -27.67 2.00 -5.34
N GLU A 275 -28.20 2.75 -6.30
CA GLU A 275 -28.19 4.20 -6.30
C GLU A 275 -28.72 4.80 -4.98
N ASP A 276 -28.15 5.96 -4.65
CA ASP A 276 -28.76 7.05 -3.89
C ASP A 276 -29.03 6.83 -2.39
N PHE A 277 -28.25 7.53 -1.54
CA PHE A 277 -28.77 8.10 -0.30
C PHE A 277 -28.20 9.51 -0.13
N THR A 278 -28.94 10.45 -0.69
CA THR A 278 -29.01 11.84 -0.21
C THR A 278 -29.35 11.89 1.28
N VAL A 279 -28.68 12.79 2.01
CA VAL A 279 -29.19 13.41 3.23
C VAL A 279 -29.35 14.90 2.96
#